data_AF-A0A951KA90-F1
#
_entry.id   AF-A0A951KA90-F1
#
_cell.length_a   1.000
_cell.length_b   1.000
_cell.length_c   1.000
_cell.angle_alpha   90.00
_cell.angle_beta   90.00
_cell.angle_gamma   90.00
#
_symmetry.space_group_name_H-M   'P 1'
#
loop_
_entity.id
_entity.type
_entity.pdbx_description
1 polymer ?
#
loop_
_entity_poly.entity_id
_entity_poly.type
_entity_poly.pdbx_seq_one_letter_code
_entity_poly.pdbx_strand_id
1 'polypeptide(L)'
;MTVAKNLSPCAKSAVSVSLPESELSPSFSCLHQAEICREQARDAARLRRFRAAFGLFSTAATLCRHVFSAKEADETARALATERLQQIDIEVATYAELARTLERH
;
A
#
# COMPACT_ATOMS: atom_id res chain seq x y z
N MET A 1 22.27 -28.28 -36.08
CA MET A 1 21.19 -27.27 -36.23
C MET A 1 20.53 -27.08 -34.86
N THR A 2 21.09 -26.22 -34.01
CA THR A 2 20.74 -24.80 -33.73
C THR A 2 19.68 -24.60 -32.63
N VAL A 3 20.20 -24.39 -31.40
CA VAL A 3 19.85 -23.37 -30.38
C VAL A 3 18.39 -23.27 -29.90
N ALA A 4 18.14 -23.80 -28.69
CA ALA A 4 17.06 -23.32 -27.82
C ALA A 4 17.58 -22.15 -26.96
N LYS A 5 16.79 -21.07 -26.93
CA LYS A 5 17.14 -19.74 -26.46
C LYS A 5 17.20 -19.64 -24.94
N ASN A 6 18.31 -19.11 -24.44
CA ASN A 6 18.42 -18.47 -23.13
C ASN A 6 17.66 -17.15 -23.13
N LEU A 7 16.77 -16.94 -22.15
CA LEU A 7 16.37 -15.61 -21.70
C LEU A 7 16.31 -15.61 -20.17
N SER A 8 17.25 -14.87 -19.59
CA SER A 8 17.50 -14.67 -18.17
C SER A 8 16.31 -14.13 -17.39
N PRO A 9 16.14 -14.48 -16.10
CA PRO A 9 15.37 -13.66 -15.17
C PRO A 9 16.25 -12.49 -14.73
N CYS A 10 15.94 -11.28 -15.21
CA CYS A 10 16.61 -10.06 -14.79
C CYS A 10 16.09 -9.63 -13.41
N ALA A 11 17.05 -9.33 -12.54
CA ALA A 11 16.89 -9.01 -11.13
C ALA A 11 15.85 -7.92 -10.82
N LYS A 12 15.03 -8.16 -9.80
CA LYS A 12 14.59 -7.11 -8.89
C LYS A 12 15.07 -7.49 -7.50
N SER A 13 16.24 -6.95 -7.17
CA SER A 13 16.66 -6.77 -5.79
C SER A 13 15.66 -5.83 -5.14
N ALA A 14 14.83 -6.37 -4.26
CA ALA A 14 14.11 -5.60 -3.25
C ALA A 14 14.46 -6.28 -1.93
N VAL A 15 15.09 -5.48 -1.06
CA VAL A 15 15.58 -5.85 0.26
C VAL A 15 14.46 -6.59 1.01
N SER A 16 14.62 -7.90 1.15
CA SER A 16 13.86 -8.70 2.10
C SER A 16 14.34 -8.30 3.50
N VAL A 17 13.68 -7.31 4.10
CA VAL A 17 13.68 -7.16 5.56
C VAL A 17 12.84 -8.31 6.09
N SER A 18 13.49 -9.46 6.26
CA SER A 18 12.93 -10.62 6.92
C SER A 18 12.86 -10.33 8.42
N LEU A 19 11.86 -9.56 8.86
CA LEU A 19 11.42 -9.66 10.25
C LEU A 19 10.56 -10.93 10.34
N PRO A 20 10.78 -11.81 11.32
CA PRO A 20 10.02 -13.04 11.44
C PRO A 20 8.54 -12.70 11.63
N GLU A 21 7.70 -13.05 10.65
CA GLU A 21 6.23 -12.91 10.66
C GLU A 21 5.56 -13.67 11.82
N SER A 22 6.33 -14.44 12.58
CA SER A 22 5.81 -15.39 13.57
C SER A 22 5.26 -14.75 14.85
N GLU A 23 5.52 -13.47 15.16
CA GLU A 23 5.04 -12.83 16.41
C GLU A 23 4.56 -11.38 16.26
N LEU A 24 3.94 -11.00 15.14
CA LEU A 24 3.26 -9.70 15.06
C LEU A 24 1.79 -9.85 15.46
N SER A 25 1.35 -9.05 16.43
CA SER A 25 -0.07 -8.93 16.80
C SER A 25 -0.94 -8.73 15.56
N PRO A 26 -2.16 -9.31 15.48
CA PRO A 26 -3.04 -9.18 14.31
C PRO A 26 -3.25 -7.74 13.85
N SER A 27 -3.23 -6.79 14.78
CA SER A 27 -3.31 -5.35 14.52
C SER A 27 -2.10 -4.83 13.72
N PHE A 28 -0.89 -5.26 14.08
CA PHE A 28 0.33 -4.90 13.36
C PHE A 28 0.40 -5.53 11.98
N SER A 29 -0.09 -6.77 11.83
CA SER A 29 -0.22 -7.41 10.51
C SER A 29 -1.14 -6.60 9.58
N CYS A 30 -2.30 -6.15 10.08
CA CYS A 30 -3.21 -5.30 9.31
C CYS A 30 -2.57 -3.94 8.94
N LEU A 31 -1.86 -3.31 9.87
CA LEU A 31 -1.15 -2.04 9.61
C LEU A 31 -0.04 -2.21 8.57
N HIS A 32 0.70 -3.33 8.62
CA HIS A 32 1.72 -3.64 7.63
C HIS A 32 1.11 -3.84 6.24
N GLN A 33 0.02 -4.60 6.15
CA GLN A 33 -0.70 -4.80 4.90
C GLN A 33 -1.29 -3.49 4.36
N ALA A 34 -1.76 -2.60 5.23
CA ALA A 34 -2.22 -1.27 4.85
C ALA A 34 -1.10 -0.45 4.19
N GLU A 35 0.12 -0.49 4.74
CA GLU A 35 1.29 0.17 4.16
C GLU A 35 1.63 -0.39 2.77
N ILE A 36 1.63 -1.71 2.62
CA ILE A 36 1.86 -2.36 1.31
C ILE A 36 0.84 -1.88 0.28
N CYS A 37 -0.45 -1.86 0.64
CA CYS A 37 -1.49 -1.35 -0.25
C CYS A 37 -1.27 0.13 -0.60
N ARG A 38 -0.82 0.95 0.36
CA ARG A 38 -0.52 2.37 0.15
C ARG A 38 0.65 2.58 -0.82
N GLU A 39 1.73 1.82 -0.66
CA GLU A 39 2.89 1.87 -1.56
C GLU A 39 2.50 1.46 -2.99
N GLN A 40 1.74 0.37 -3.14
CA GLN A 40 1.22 -0.07 -4.43
C GLN A 40 0.27 0.96 -5.05
N ALA A 41 -0.52 1.68 -4.23
CA ALA A 41 -1.38 2.75 -4.71
C ALA A 41 -0.58 3.90 -5.30
N ARG A 42 0.51 4.31 -4.62
CA ARG A 42 1.45 5.33 -5.12
C ARG A 42 2.11 4.88 -6.43
N ASP A 43 2.50 3.63 -6.55
CA ASP A 43 3.03 3.06 -7.80
C ASP A 43 2.02 3.11 -8.94
N ALA A 44 0.77 2.71 -8.68
CA ALA A 44 -0.30 2.79 -9.65
C ALA A 44 -0.56 4.24 -10.08
N ALA A 45 -0.53 5.20 -9.14
CA ALA A 45 -0.70 6.62 -9.43
C ALA A 45 0.45 7.19 -10.28
N ARG A 46 1.71 6.80 -10.00
CA ARG A 46 2.88 7.15 -10.84
C ARG A 46 2.73 6.68 -12.28
N LEU A 47 2.09 5.53 -12.49
CA LEU A 47 1.77 4.98 -13.80
C LEU A 47 0.46 5.52 -14.40
N ARG A 48 -0.12 6.58 -13.81
CA ARG A 48 -1.41 7.18 -14.19
C ARG A 48 -2.60 6.20 -14.17
N ARG A 49 -2.49 5.10 -13.43
CA ARG A 49 -3.56 4.12 -13.22
C ARG A 49 -4.42 4.52 -12.03
N PHE A 50 -5.03 5.71 -12.08
CA PHE A 50 -5.69 6.34 -10.93
C PHE A 50 -6.83 5.50 -10.34
N ARG A 51 -7.64 4.83 -11.19
CA ARG A 51 -8.69 3.93 -10.71
C ARG A 51 -8.13 2.80 -9.83
N ALA A 52 -7.01 2.21 -10.23
CA ALA A 52 -6.36 1.15 -9.44
C ALA A 52 -5.76 1.74 -8.15
N ALA A 53 -5.12 2.91 -8.24
CA ALA A 53 -4.58 3.61 -7.08
C ALA A 53 -5.66 3.88 -6.02
N PHE A 54 -6.82 4.43 -6.40
CA PHE A 54 -7.91 4.70 -5.46
C PHE A 54 -8.50 3.44 -4.84
N GLY A 55 -8.58 2.34 -5.61
CA GLY A 55 -8.97 1.04 -5.06
C GLY A 55 -8.02 0.57 -3.96
N LEU A 56 -6.70 0.68 -4.20
CA LEU A 56 -5.67 0.31 -3.23
C LEU A 56 -5.65 1.21 -1.98
N PHE A 57 -5.83 2.52 -2.15
CA PHE A 57 -6.00 3.44 -1.01
C PHE A 57 -7.24 3.11 -0.18
N SER A 58 -8.35 2.75 -0.82
CA SER A 58 -9.57 2.33 -0.11
C SER A 58 -9.34 1.07 0.73
N THR A 59 -8.59 0.10 0.18
CA THR A 59 -8.19 -1.12 0.92
C THR A 59 -7.29 -0.78 2.11
N ALA A 60 -6.26 0.04 1.90
CA ALA A 60 -5.36 0.50 2.97
C ALA A 60 -6.14 1.20 4.10
N ALA A 61 -7.05 2.12 3.76
CA ALA A 61 -7.87 2.82 4.73
C ALA A 61 -8.82 1.88 5.49
N THR A 62 -9.33 0.84 4.83
CA THR A 62 -10.19 -0.17 5.47
C THR A 62 -9.43 -1.00 6.49
N LEU A 63 -8.19 -1.39 6.19
CA LEU A 63 -7.30 -2.08 7.13
C LEU A 63 -6.98 -1.21 8.34
N CYS A 64 -6.67 0.07 8.15
CA CYS A 64 -6.45 1.00 9.26
C CYS A 64 -7.71 1.19 10.12
N ARG A 65 -8.89 1.35 9.51
CA ARG A 65 -10.16 1.43 10.26
C ARG A 65 -10.45 0.16 11.04
N HIS A 66 -10.14 -1.01 10.49
CA HIS A 66 -10.28 -2.28 11.20
C HIS A 66 -9.44 -2.28 12.48
N VAL A 67 -8.16 -1.91 12.40
CA VAL A 67 -7.26 -1.80 13.56
C VAL A 67 -7.78 -0.79 14.58
N PHE A 68 -8.21 0.39 14.13
CA PHE A 68 -8.76 1.41 15.01
C PHE A 68 -9.98 0.91 15.81
N SER A 69 -10.86 0.16 15.15
CA SER A 69 -12.09 -0.38 15.76
C SER A 69 -11.90 -1.67 16.55
N ALA A 70 -10.75 -2.33 16.43
CA ALA A 70 -10.51 -3.62 17.06
C ALA A 70 -10.41 -3.48 18.59
N LYS A 71 -11.16 -4.32 19.31
CA LYS A 71 -11.15 -4.34 20.79
C LYS A 71 -9.78 -4.71 21.36
N GLU A 72 -9.07 -5.59 20.66
CA GLU A 72 -7.75 -6.10 21.06
C GLU A 72 -6.58 -5.23 20.60
N ALA A 73 -6.83 -4.16 19.82
CA ALA A 73 -5.78 -3.23 19.44
C ALA A 73 -5.31 -2.44 20.67
N ASP A 74 -4.00 -2.36 20.85
CA ASP A 74 -3.41 -1.44 21.82
C ASP A 74 -3.53 0.02 21.33
N GLU A 75 -3.33 0.96 22.25
CA GLU A 75 -3.46 2.39 21.97
C GLU A 75 -2.44 2.86 20.91
N THR A 76 -1.26 2.27 20.88
CA THR A 76 -0.21 2.57 19.90
C THR A 76 -0.65 2.19 18.49
N ALA A 77 -1.23 1.01 18.32
CA ALA A 77 -1.76 0.51 17.06
C ALA A 77 -2.92 1.39 16.58
N ARG A 78 -3.80 1.84 17.48
CA ARG A 78 -4.88 2.79 17.14
C ARG A 78 -4.35 4.16 16.72
N ALA A 79 -3.34 4.67 17.42
CA ALA A 79 -2.69 5.93 17.08
C ALA A 79 -2.02 5.85 15.69
N LEU A 80 -1.26 4.79 15.43
CA LEU A 80 -0.66 4.52 14.12
C LEU A 80 -1.72 4.37 13.01
N ALA A 81 -2.81 3.65 13.27
CA ALA A 81 -3.92 3.54 12.33
C ALA A 81 -4.52 4.91 11.98
N THR A 82 -4.67 5.77 12.97
CA THR A 82 -5.20 7.13 12.80
C THR A 82 -4.26 8.00 11.97
N GLU A 83 -2.95 7.97 12.26
CA GLU A 83 -1.94 8.68 11.49
C GLU A 83 -1.94 8.22 10.02
N ARG A 84 -2.01 6.90 9.80
CA ARG A 84 -2.06 6.33 8.45
C ARG A 84 -3.32 6.72 7.68
N LEU A 85 -4.47 6.78 8.34
CA LEU A 85 -5.71 7.27 7.73
C LEU A 85 -5.57 8.72 7.24
N GLN A 86 -5.02 9.60 8.08
CA GLN A 86 -4.79 11.00 7.70
C GLN A 86 -3.85 11.11 6.50
N GLN A 87 -2.77 10.31 6.47
CA GLN A 87 -1.85 10.29 5.33
C GLN A 87 -2.53 9.78 4.05
N ILE A 88 -3.36 8.74 4.14
CA ILE A 88 -4.12 8.22 3.00
C ILE A 88 -5.09 9.28 2.47
N ASP A 89 -5.80 10.00 3.33
CA ASP A 89 -6.74 11.04 2.91
C ASP A 89 -6.03 12.16 2.14
N ILE A 90 -4.87 12.60 2.62
CA ILE A 90 -4.02 13.60 1.93
C ILE A 90 -3.58 13.07 0.55
N GLU A 91 -3.12 11.82 0.48
CA GLU A 91 -2.66 11.21 -0.77
C GLU A 91 -3.80 11.04 -1.78
N VAL A 92 -4.97 10.58 -1.34
CA VAL A 92 -6.16 10.45 -2.19
C VAL A 92 -6.57 11.81 -2.75
N ALA A 93 -6.61 12.86 -1.92
CA ALA A 93 -6.92 14.21 -2.38
C ALA A 93 -5.90 14.71 -3.41
N THR A 94 -4.61 14.48 -3.15
CA THR A 94 -3.51 14.86 -4.04
C THR A 94 -3.62 14.17 -5.40
N TYR A 95 -3.79 12.85 -5.41
CA TYR A 95 -3.89 12.08 -6.65
C TYR A 95 -5.20 12.30 -7.39
N ALA A 96 -6.29 12.64 -6.69
CA ALA A 96 -7.53 13.05 -7.33
C ALA A 96 -7.39 14.37 -8.09
N GLU A 97 -6.65 15.35 -7.54
CA GLU A 97 -6.34 16.58 -8.26
C GLU A 97 -5.42 16.32 -9.46
N LEU A 98 -4.40 15.47 -9.28
CA LEU A 98 -3.53 15.08 -10.39
C LEU A 98 -4.30 14.38 -11.52
N ALA A 99 -5.24 13.49 -11.19
CA ALA A 99 -6.08 12.83 -12.19
C ALA A 99 -6.92 13.86 -12.98
N ARG A 100 -7.57 14.80 -12.27
CA ARG A 100 -8.38 15.87 -12.89
C ARG A 100 -7.57 16.76 -13.81
N THR A 101 -6.34 17.12 -13.43
CA THR A 101 -5.48 17.97 -14.26
C THR A 101 -5.02 17.25 -15.52
N LEU A 102 -4.74 15.94 -15.44
CA LEU A 102 -4.33 15.14 -16.59
C LEU A 102 -5.47 14.80 -17.55
N GLU A 103 -6.72 14.79 -17.11
CA GLU A 103 -7.89 14.59 -17.99
C GLU A 103 -8.23 15.84 -18.83
N ARG A 104 -7.74 17.01 -18.42
CA ARG A 104 -7.99 18.30 -19.09
C ARG A 104 -6.99 18.61 -20.21
N HIS A 105 -5.94 17.80 -20.38
CA HIS A 105 -4.83 17.99 -21.32
C HIS A 105 -4.68 16.78 -22.23
#